data_AF-A0A9X8YM65-F1
#
_entry.id   AF-A0A9X8YM65-F1
#
_cell.length_a   1.000
_cell.length_b   1.000
_cell.length_c   1.000
_cell.angle_alpha   90.00
_cell.angle_beta   90.00
_cell.angle_gamma   90.00
#
_symmetry.space_group_name_H-M   'P 1'
#
loop_
_entity.id
_entity.type
_entity.pdbx_description
1 polymer ?
#
loop_
_entity_poly.entity_id
_entity_poly.type
_entity_poly.pdbx_seq_one_letter_code
_entity_poly.pdbx_strand_id
1 'polypeptide(L)'
;LFERHSKGLRPSEGGKLLLQHAQRLINDLERSQSEIARFKQGGLVGSLKIGCSPVATDCVSQAILSLLQEMPTLHLNIEEKVMTPLL
;
A
#
# COMPACT_ATOMS: atom_id res chain seq x y z
N LEU A 1 6.55 -25.43 0.85
CA LEU A 1 5.85 -24.12 0.70
C LEU A 1 4.47 -24.28 0.07
N PHE A 2 4.31 -25.20 -0.87
CA PHE A 2 3.02 -25.51 -1.48
C PHE A 2 2.74 -27.00 -1.39
N GLU A 3 1.46 -27.34 -1.33
CA GLU A 3 0.94 -28.69 -1.39
C GLU A 3 0.10 -28.86 -2.65
N ARG A 4 0.16 -30.07 -3.24
CA ARG A 4 -0.56 -30.40 -4.46
C ARG A 4 -1.93 -30.98 -4.11
N HIS A 5 -2.97 -30.38 -4.68
CA HIS A 5 -4.35 -30.84 -4.62
C HIS A 5 -4.87 -31.19 -6.02
N SER A 6 -6.01 -31.89 -6.06
CA SER A 6 -6.70 -32.26 -7.30
C SER A 6 -7.07 -31.08 -8.20
N LYS A 7 -7.13 -29.85 -7.66
CA LYS A 7 -7.45 -28.61 -8.37
C LYS A 7 -6.28 -27.61 -8.47
N GLY A 8 -5.04 -28.03 -8.19
CA GLY A 8 -3.86 -27.19 -8.33
C GLY A 8 -2.97 -27.14 -7.09
N LEU A 9 -2.21 -26.06 -6.93
CA LEU A 9 -1.31 -25.84 -5.80
C LEU A 9 -1.98 -24.93 -4.76
N ARG A 10 -1.80 -25.25 -3.47
CA ARG A 10 -2.18 -24.38 -2.36
C ARG A 10 -0.97 -24.14 -1.46
N PRO A 11 -0.81 -22.95 -0.86
CA PRO A 11 0.23 -22.74 0.14
C PRO A 11 0.04 -23.71 1.32
N SER A 12 1.11 -24.35 1.76
CA SER A 12 1.12 -25.06 3.05
C SER A 12 1.04 -24.04 4.19
N GLU A 13 0.82 -24.47 5.45
CA GLU A 13 0.78 -23.54 6.59
C GLU A 13 2.07 -22.70 6.71
N GLY A 14 3.24 -23.34 6.58
CA GLY A 14 4.51 -22.62 6.50
C GLY A 14 4.61 -21.70 5.26
N GLY A 15 3.97 -22.07 4.16
CA GLY A 15 3.86 -21.22 2.97
C GLY A 15 3.01 -19.97 3.18
N LYS A 16 1.92 -20.06 3.95
CA LYS A 16 1.07 -18.92 4.31
C LYS A 16 1.82 -17.93 5.19
N LEU A 17 2.59 -18.42 6.16
CA LEU A 17 3.45 -17.58 7.01
C LEU A 17 4.48 -16.84 6.16
N LEU A 18 5.18 -17.55 5.26
CA LEU A 18 6.14 -16.93 4.37
C LEU A 18 5.50 -15.91 3.41
N LEU A 19 4.28 -16.18 2.93
CA LEU A 19 3.57 -15.30 2.00
C LEU A 19 3.34 -13.91 2.58
N GLN A 20 2.99 -13.80 3.87
CA GLN A 20 2.83 -12.50 4.53
C GLN A 20 4.12 -11.70 4.52
N HIS A 21 5.26 -12.34 4.82
CA HIS A 21 6.57 -11.70 4.79
C HIS A 21 7.01 -11.34 3.37
N ALA A 22 6.83 -12.25 2.42
CA ALA A 22 7.16 -12.02 1.02
C ALA A 22 6.38 -10.84 0.44
N GLN A 23 5.07 -10.74 0.71
CA GLN A 23 4.26 -9.62 0.25
C GLN A 23 4.75 -8.29 0.83
N ARG A 24 5.13 -8.26 2.12
CA ARG A 24 5.68 -7.07 2.75
C ARG A 24 7.00 -6.63 2.10
N LEU A 25 7.92 -7.57 1.88
CA LEU A 25 9.20 -7.28 1.23
C LEU A 25 9.04 -6.76 -0.20
N ILE A 26 8.11 -7.35 -0.97
CA ILE A 26 7.80 -6.87 -2.32
C ILE A 26 7.25 -5.44 -2.27
N ASN A 27 6.29 -5.18 -1.39
CA ASN A 27 5.72 -3.84 -1.23
C ASN A 27 6.77 -2.80 -0.81
N ASP A 28 7.68 -3.18 0.11
CA ASP A 28 8.76 -2.31 0.56
C ASP A 28 9.74 -2.01 -0.59
N LEU A 29 10.08 -3.02 -1.40
CA LEU A 29 10.95 -2.83 -2.57
C LEU A 29 10.32 -1.94 -3.65
N GLU A 30 9.02 -2.09 -3.93
CA GLU A 30 8.27 -1.23 -4.85
C GLU A 30 8.22 0.23 -4.35
N ARG A 31 8.02 0.42 -3.04
CA ARG A 31 8.07 1.74 -2.40
C ARG A 31 9.46 2.37 -2.56
N SER A 32 10.53 1.64 -2.22
CA SER A 32 11.89 2.15 -2.34
C SER A 32 12.24 2.54 -3.78
N GLN A 33 11.83 1.74 -4.77
CA GLN A 33 12.02 2.07 -6.18
C GLN A 33 11.29 3.37 -6.57
N SER A 34 10.06 3.54 -6.11
CA SER A 34 9.27 4.76 -6.35
C SER A 34 9.92 5.98 -5.70
N GLU A 35 10.41 5.85 -4.48
CA GLU A 35 11.12 6.92 -3.75
C GLU A 35 12.43 7.32 -4.45
N ILE A 36 13.23 6.34 -4.88
CA ILE A 36 14.47 6.60 -5.64
C ILE A 36 14.19 7.28 -6.97
N ALA A 37 13.16 6.82 -7.71
CA ALA A 37 12.77 7.43 -8.97
C ALA A 37 12.38 8.91 -8.80
N ARG A 38 11.63 9.23 -7.74
CA ARG A 38 11.25 10.61 -7.40
C ARG A 38 12.44 11.46 -6.99
N PHE A 39 13.33 10.90 -6.16
CA PHE A 39 14.55 11.60 -5.77
C PHE A 39 15.36 12.05 -6.99
N LYS A 40 15.49 11.19 -8.00
CA LYS A 40 16.19 11.50 -9.26
C LYS A 40 15.51 12.60 -10.10
N GLN A 41 14.22 12.85 -9.92
CA GLN A 41 13.46 13.85 -10.69
C GLN A 41 13.56 15.28 -10.13
N GLY A 42 14.38 15.52 -9.10
CA GLY A 42 14.69 16.88 -8.65
C GLY A 42 14.48 17.16 -7.17
N GLY A 43 14.38 16.13 -6.31
CA GLY A 43 14.42 16.32 -4.86
C GLY A 43 13.55 15.36 -4.06
N LEU A 44 13.57 15.54 -2.73
CA LEU A 44 12.79 14.75 -1.79
C LEU A 44 11.30 15.16 -1.86
N VAL A 45 10.59 14.63 -2.84
CA VAL A 45 9.13 14.82 -2.96
C VAL A 45 8.44 14.01 -1.88
N GLY A 46 7.70 14.66 -0.99
CA GLY A 46 6.89 14.00 0.02
C GLY A 46 5.90 13.02 -0.63
N SER A 47 5.69 11.86 0.00
CA SER A 47 4.70 10.88 -0.43
C SER A 47 3.76 10.56 0.71
N LEU A 48 2.45 10.60 0.44
CA LEU A 48 1.44 10.21 1.40
C LEU A 48 0.52 9.16 0.78
N LYS A 49 0.41 8.00 1.43
CA LYS A 49 -0.54 6.94 1.06
C LYS A 49 -1.52 6.73 2.20
N ILE A 50 -2.81 6.87 1.92
CA ILE A 50 -3.87 6.74 2.92
C ILE A 50 -4.80 5.60 2.51
N GLY A 51 -4.96 4.63 3.40
CA GLY A 51 -6.02 3.63 3.30
C GLY A 51 -7.24 4.13 4.07
N CYS A 52 -8.42 4.12 3.45
CA CYS A 52 -9.66 4.49 4.13
C CYS A 52 -10.79 3.52 3.78
N SER A 53 -11.78 3.41 4.67
CA SER A 53 -13.03 2.77 4.32
C SER A 53 -13.84 3.72 3.42
N PRO A 54 -14.73 3.20 2.55
CA PRO A 54 -15.55 4.05 1.67
C PRO A 54 -16.38 5.10 2.43
N VAL A 55 -16.77 4.81 3.67
CA VAL A 55 -17.53 5.75 4.53
C VAL A 55 -16.68 6.90 5.08
N ALA A 56 -15.35 6.80 5.01
CA ALA A 56 -14.42 7.81 5.53
C ALA A 56 -13.79 8.67 4.43
N THR A 57 -14.00 8.36 3.14
CA THR A 57 -13.33 9.02 2.01
C THR A 57 -13.55 10.54 2.01
N ASP A 58 -14.77 11.01 2.32
CA ASP A 58 -15.07 12.43 2.36
C ASP A 58 -14.29 13.16 3.46
N CYS A 59 -14.25 12.56 4.66
CA CYS A 59 -13.49 13.10 5.79
C CYS A 59 -11.98 13.15 5.47
N VAL A 60 -11.45 12.10 4.85
CA VAL A 60 -10.04 12.01 4.46
C VAL A 60 -9.71 13.07 3.41
N SER A 61 -10.56 13.21 2.39
CA SER A 61 -10.37 14.20 1.32
C SER A 61 -10.31 15.61 1.87
N GLN A 62 -11.26 15.97 2.75
CA GLN A 62 -11.29 17.29 3.40
C GLN A 62 -10.04 17.57 4.24
N ALA A 63 -9.59 16.58 5.02
CA ALA A 63 -8.42 16.75 5.90
C ALA A 63 -7.11 16.97 5.14
N ILE A 64 -7.02 16.54 3.87
CA ILE A 64 -5.79 16.64 3.07
C ILE A 64 -5.72 17.97 2.28
N LEU A 65 -6.82 18.71 2.15
CA LEU A 65 -6.86 19.94 1.35
C LEU A 65 -5.83 20.98 1.80
N SER A 66 -5.70 21.24 3.10
CA SER A 66 -4.71 22.17 3.64
C SER A 66 -3.28 21.70 3.37
N LEU A 67 -3.03 20.39 3.49
CA LEU A 67 -1.73 19.80 3.22
C LEU A 67 -1.31 19.95 1.75
N LEU A 68 -2.24 19.82 0.80
CA LEU A 68 -1.96 20.02 -0.63
C LEU A 68 -1.68 21.49 -0.96
N GLN A 69 -2.25 22.43 -0.21
CA GLN A 69 -1.93 23.86 -0.36
C GLN A 69 -0.51 24.17 0.14
N GLU A 70 -0.12 23.60 1.28
CA GLU A 70 1.21 23.78 1.87
C GLU A 70 2.31 23.02 1.12
N MET A 71 1.97 21.87 0.53
CA MET A 71 2.89 21.01 -0.21
C MET A 71 2.34 20.68 -1.61
N PRO A 72 2.37 21.61 -2.58
CA PRO A 72 1.80 21.40 -3.92
C PRO A 72 2.45 20.28 -4.72
N THR A 73 3.68 19.90 -4.36
CA THR A 73 4.41 18.80 -4.99
C THR A 73 4.16 17.45 -4.30
N LEU A 74 3.37 17.40 -3.23
CA LEU A 74 3.07 16.16 -2.51
C LEU A 74 2.42 15.14 -3.45
N HIS A 75 2.98 13.94 -3.49
CA HIS A 75 2.35 12.84 -4.19
C HIS A 75 1.41 12.09 -3.25
N LEU A 76 0.11 12.24 -3.49
CA LEU A 76 -0.97 11.66 -2.70
C LEU A 76 -1.58 10.45 -3.40
N ASN A 77 -1.76 9.36 -2.65
CA ASN A 77 -2.56 8.21 -3.06
C ASN A 77 -3.57 7.87 -1.95
N ILE A 78 -4.86 7.91 -2.27
CA ILE A 78 -5.93 7.47 -1.37
C ILE A 78 -6.50 6.17 -1.95
N GLU A 79 -6.38 5.10 -1.18
CA GLU A 79 -6.95 3.79 -1.53
C GLU A 79 -8.12 3.49 -0.62
N GLU A 80 -9.28 3.25 -1.23
CA GLU A 80 -10.42 2.71 -0.53
C GLU A 80 -10.26 1.21 -0.38
N LYS A 81 -10.45 0.71 0.84
CA LYS A 81 -10.51 -0.72 1.10
C LYS A 81 -11.62 -1.02 2.07
N VAL A 82 -12.46 -1.98 1.69
CA VAL A 82 -13.44 -2.55 2.63
C VAL A 82 -12.65 -3.21 3.75
N MET A 83 -12.92 -2.84 5.00
CA MET A 83 -12.34 -3.54 6.15
C MET A 83 -12.74 -5.00 6.02
N THR A 84 -11.78 -5.89 5.83
CA THR A 84 -12.03 -7.31 6.01
C THR A 84 -12.45 -7.48 7.47
N PRO A 85 -13.66 -7.94 7.79
CA PRO A 85 -14.03 -8.17 9.18
C PRO A 85 -13.02 -9.15 9.78
N LEU A 86 -12.58 -8.85 11.00
CA LEU A 86 -11.83 -9.79 11.83
C LEU A 86 -12.80 -10.93 12.19
N LEU A 87 -12.90 -11.93 11.32
CA LEU A 87 -13.53 -13.22 11.60
C LEU A 87 -12.44 -14.25 11.88
#